data_AF-A0A315WUJ1-F1
#
_entry.id   AF-A0A315WUJ1-F1
#
_cell.length_a   1.000
_cell.length_b   1.000
_cell.length_c   1.000
_cell.angle_alpha   90.00
_cell.angle_beta   90.00
_cell.angle_gamma   90.00
#
_symmetry.space_group_name_H-M   'P 1'
#
loop_
_entity.id
_entity.type
_entity.pdbx_description
1 polymer ?
#
loop_
_entity_poly.entity_id
_entity_poly.type
_entity_poly.pdbx_seq_one_letter_code
_entity_poly.pdbx_strand_id
1 'polypeptide(L)'
;MPSKNVRAGRVLLELLVTLLIGMAPVTCALVVVVWQVDKKLEATAEVALRETLHHTDALIDTLHQASNKVLSLADFPCDKALPTLRTEVVTHSTLRSLVLVRENRAYCSTVHGESQLLVNPGHYFNQRLRLEAGNDVTPDSAILYYRLQEYPFGVLALSDARHLQQVIRAIKADVTLLLEFGDDYMAVDGIVDGSVPEHREQHVRAMSEYGYAVHAGYPAGYTWNETLANARAVAPSVLLVGLLTAIAAYWAMFRQRRR
;
A
#
# COMPACT_ATOMS: atom_id res chain seq x y z
N MET A 1 43.39 -58.29 23.02
CA MET A 1 43.52 -56.82 22.89
C MET A 1 42.40 -56.33 21.97
N PRO A 2 41.26 -55.83 22.49
CA PRO A 2 40.17 -55.40 21.62
C PRO A 2 40.50 -54.04 21.02
N SER A 3 40.19 -53.91 19.73
CA SER A 3 40.61 -52.84 18.84
C SER A 3 40.08 -51.47 19.28
N LYS A 4 41.00 -50.51 19.47
CA LYS A 4 40.74 -49.08 19.73
C LYS A 4 39.70 -48.47 18.76
N ASN A 5 39.62 -49.00 17.54
CA ASN A 5 38.79 -48.48 16.45
C ASN A 5 37.27 -48.60 16.73
N VAL A 6 36.81 -49.64 17.43
CA VAL A 6 35.38 -49.84 17.74
C VAL A 6 34.89 -48.83 18.79
N ARG A 7 35.77 -48.45 19.73
CA ARG A 7 35.44 -47.49 20.80
C ARG A 7 35.40 -46.05 20.27
N ALA A 8 36.28 -45.72 19.33
CA ALA A 8 36.29 -44.41 18.66
C ALA A 8 35.04 -44.19 17.79
N GLY A 9 34.61 -45.19 17.02
CA GLY A 9 33.40 -45.10 16.19
C GLY A 9 32.12 -44.91 17.00
N ARG A 10 32.01 -45.53 18.18
CA ARG A 10 30.85 -45.39 19.06
C ARG A 10 30.74 -43.98 19.68
N VAL A 11 31.87 -43.40 20.07
CA VAL A 11 31.93 -42.03 20.61
C VAL A 11 31.61 -40.99 19.53
N LEU A 12 32.10 -41.21 18.30
CA LEU A 12 31.79 -40.34 17.16
C LEU A 12 30.29 -40.37 16.82
N LEU A 13 29.68 -41.55 16.84
CA LEU A 13 28.24 -41.72 16.60
C LEU A 13 27.40 -41.02 17.68
N GLU A 14 27.76 -41.19 18.95
CA GLU A 14 27.07 -40.51 20.07
C GLU A 14 27.17 -38.98 19.94
N LEU A 15 28.36 -38.44 19.61
CA LEU A 15 28.53 -37.00 19.36
C LEU A 15 27.67 -36.50 18.20
N LEU A 16 27.63 -37.24 17.09
CA LEU A 16 26.77 -36.94 15.94
C LEU A 16 25.29 -36.91 16.31
N VAL A 17 24.82 -37.87 17.11
CA VAL A 17 23.43 -37.95 17.56
C VAL A 17 23.08 -36.77 18.48
N THR A 18 23.94 -36.43 19.45
CA THR A 18 23.74 -35.25 20.32
C THR A 18 23.70 -33.95 19.51
N LEU A 19 24.59 -33.81 18.53
CA LEU A 19 24.65 -32.64 17.66
C LEU A 19 23.37 -32.52 16.82
N LEU A 20 22.87 -33.63 16.25
CA LEU A 20 21.63 -33.65 15.49
C LEU A 20 20.42 -33.24 16.34
N ILE A 21 20.34 -33.76 17.58
CA ILE A 21 19.25 -33.44 18.51
C ILE A 21 19.28 -31.97 18.91
N GLY A 22 20.46 -31.39 19.15
CA GLY A 22 20.61 -29.96 19.47
C GLY A 22 20.35 -29.04 18.27
N MET A 23 20.60 -29.51 17.04
CA MET A 23 20.40 -28.73 15.81
C MET A 23 18.94 -28.74 15.35
N ALA A 24 18.18 -29.80 15.65
CA ALA A 24 16.77 -29.92 15.30
C ALA A 24 15.91 -28.70 15.73
N PRO A 25 15.90 -28.25 17.00
CA PRO A 25 15.11 -27.09 17.41
C PRO A 25 15.57 -25.79 16.73
N VAL A 26 16.87 -25.65 16.43
CA VAL A 26 17.41 -24.47 15.74
C VAL A 26 16.91 -24.40 14.30
N THR A 27 16.99 -25.51 13.57
CA THR A 27 16.48 -25.58 12.18
C THR A 27 14.98 -25.34 12.13
N CYS A 28 14.20 -25.95 13.04
CA CYS A 28 12.77 -25.73 13.13
C CYS A 28 12.44 -24.25 13.42
N ALA A 29 13.14 -23.62 14.37
CA ALA A 29 12.93 -22.21 14.68
C ALA A 29 13.23 -21.28 13.49
N LEU A 30 14.30 -21.53 12.74
CA LEU A 30 14.63 -20.74 11.54
C LEU A 30 13.54 -20.86 10.46
N VAL A 31 13.06 -22.09 10.20
CA VAL A 31 11.97 -22.33 9.24
C VAL A 31 10.70 -21.59 9.67
N VAL A 32 10.35 -21.65 10.95
CA VAL A 32 9.17 -20.95 11.50
C VAL A 32 9.30 -19.43 11.34
N VAL A 33 10.47 -18.85 11.60
CA VAL A 33 10.69 -17.40 11.45
C VAL A 33 10.52 -16.97 10.00
N VAL A 34 11.10 -17.69 9.04
CA VAL A 34 10.94 -17.38 7.60
C VAL A 34 9.47 -17.42 7.20
N TRP A 35 8.76 -18.48 7.63
CA TRP A 35 7.33 -18.63 7.33
C TRP A 35 6.47 -17.55 7.97
N GLN A 36 6.75 -17.16 9.21
CA GLN A 36 6.02 -16.09 9.90
C GLN A 36 6.23 -14.73 9.25
N VAL A 37 7.46 -14.41 8.84
CA VAL A 37 7.76 -13.13 8.18
C VAL A 37 7.05 -13.07 6.84
N ASP A 38 7.13 -14.11 6.02
CA ASP A 38 6.46 -14.17 4.72
C ASP A 38 4.94 -13.96 4.86
N LYS A 39 4.30 -14.70 5.76
CA LYS A 39 2.85 -14.57 6.01
C LYS A 39 2.46 -13.22 6.61
N LYS A 40 3.31 -12.63 7.44
CA LYS A 40 3.09 -11.29 8.01
C LYS A 40 3.19 -10.21 6.94
N LEU A 41 4.16 -10.30 6.03
CA LEU A 41 4.33 -9.35 4.93
C LEU A 41 3.12 -9.42 3.98
N GLU A 42 2.70 -10.62 3.58
CA GLU A 42 1.51 -10.82 2.74
C GLU A 42 0.25 -10.23 3.38
N ALA A 43 -0.03 -10.54 4.65
CA ALA A 43 -1.18 -10.00 5.37
C ALA A 43 -1.10 -8.47 5.53
N THR A 44 0.10 -7.93 5.75
CA THR A 44 0.30 -6.47 5.87
C THR A 44 0.05 -5.77 4.54
N ALA A 45 0.52 -6.33 3.42
CA ALA A 45 0.28 -5.80 2.09
C ALA A 45 -1.21 -5.83 1.73
N GLU A 46 -1.94 -6.90 2.07
CA GLU A 46 -3.39 -6.96 1.88
C GLU A 46 -4.16 -5.90 2.67
N VAL A 47 -3.81 -5.72 3.95
CA VAL A 47 -4.46 -4.71 4.81
C VAL A 47 -4.18 -3.31 4.27
N ALA A 48 -2.91 -3.02 3.93
CA ALA A 48 -2.48 -1.78 3.31
C ALA A 48 -3.26 -1.45 2.03
N LEU A 49 -3.43 -2.46 1.17
CA LEU A 49 -4.18 -2.33 -0.06
C LEU A 49 -5.67 -2.03 0.21
N ARG A 50 -6.31 -2.74 1.15
CA ARG A 50 -7.73 -2.51 1.50
C ARG A 50 -7.96 -1.13 2.10
N GLU A 51 -7.06 -0.68 2.96
CA GLU A 51 -7.13 0.65 3.58
C GLU A 51 -6.94 1.77 2.54
N THR A 52 -5.98 1.60 1.63
CA THR A 52 -5.76 2.54 0.52
C THR A 52 -6.99 2.62 -0.39
N LEU A 53 -7.57 1.48 -0.75
CA LEU A 53 -8.83 1.44 -1.51
C LEU A 53 -9.93 2.20 -0.77
N HIS A 54 -10.20 1.84 0.48
CA HIS A 54 -11.30 2.41 1.25
C HIS A 54 -11.21 3.94 1.37
N HIS A 55 -10.02 4.48 1.66
CA HIS A 55 -9.84 5.93 1.77
C HIS A 55 -9.89 6.65 0.43
N THR A 56 -9.39 6.03 -0.64
CA THR A 56 -9.44 6.60 -1.99
C THR A 56 -10.88 6.57 -2.55
N ASP A 57 -11.63 5.49 -2.30
CA ASP A 57 -13.04 5.39 -2.65
C ASP A 57 -13.85 6.45 -1.89
N ALA A 58 -13.64 6.61 -0.58
CA ALA A 58 -14.31 7.64 0.22
C ALA A 58 -14.01 9.07 -0.27
N LEU A 59 -12.78 9.32 -0.73
CA LEU A 59 -12.41 10.58 -1.38
C LEU A 59 -13.25 10.80 -2.64
N ILE A 60 -13.27 9.82 -3.55
CA ILE A 60 -13.98 9.93 -4.83
C ILE A 60 -15.50 10.02 -4.61
N ASP A 61 -16.05 9.28 -3.65
CA ASP A 61 -17.44 9.36 -3.21
C ASP A 61 -17.82 10.77 -2.79
N THR A 62 -16.95 11.44 -2.01
CA THR A 62 -17.17 12.83 -1.59
C THR A 62 -17.22 13.76 -2.80
N LEU A 63 -16.35 13.56 -3.79
CA LEU A 63 -16.36 14.33 -5.04
C LEU A 63 -17.63 14.06 -5.86
N HIS A 64 -18.06 12.81 -5.93
CA HIS A 64 -19.29 12.40 -6.62
C HIS A 64 -20.53 13.02 -5.99
N GLN A 65 -20.68 12.91 -4.67
CA GLN A 65 -21.81 13.46 -3.93
C GLN A 65 -21.90 14.98 -4.06
N ALA A 66 -20.77 15.68 -3.90
CA ALA A 66 -20.71 17.13 -4.08
C ALA A 66 -21.08 17.52 -5.51
N SER A 67 -20.58 16.79 -6.52
CA SER A 67 -20.89 17.04 -7.93
C SER A 67 -22.38 16.85 -8.23
N ASN A 68 -22.98 15.75 -7.77
CA ASN A 68 -24.41 15.48 -7.96
C ASN A 68 -25.28 16.59 -7.34
N LYS A 69 -24.90 17.07 -6.14
CA LYS A 69 -25.67 18.09 -5.42
C LYS A 69 -25.70 19.43 -6.13
N VAL A 70 -24.62 19.80 -6.82
CA VAL A 70 -24.52 21.08 -7.55
C VAL A 70 -24.85 20.96 -9.04
N LEU A 71 -25.08 19.76 -9.56
CA LEU A 71 -25.36 19.54 -10.98
C LEU A 71 -26.59 20.32 -11.46
N SER A 72 -27.65 20.38 -10.65
CA SER A 72 -28.86 21.17 -10.96
C SER A 72 -28.59 22.67 -11.04
N LEU A 73 -27.49 23.16 -10.44
CA LEU A 73 -27.09 24.57 -10.53
C LEU A 73 -26.54 24.93 -11.91
N ALA A 74 -26.17 23.93 -12.73
CA ALA A 74 -25.64 24.13 -14.07
C ALA A 74 -26.63 24.80 -15.03
N ASP A 75 -27.92 24.82 -14.68
CA ASP A 75 -28.98 25.51 -15.44
C ASP A 75 -28.95 27.03 -15.20
N PHE A 76 -28.46 27.48 -14.04
CA PHE A 76 -28.40 28.88 -13.67
C PHE A 76 -27.13 29.59 -14.18
N PRO A 77 -27.20 30.92 -14.40
CA PRO A 77 -26.01 31.72 -14.65
C PRO A 77 -25.06 31.74 -13.44
N CYS A 78 -23.78 32.04 -13.68
CA CYS A 78 -22.72 31.89 -12.67
C CYS A 78 -22.95 32.77 -11.44
N ASP A 79 -23.48 33.99 -11.61
CA ASP A 79 -23.84 34.91 -10.53
C ASP A 79 -24.80 34.28 -9.49
N LYS A 80 -25.74 33.44 -9.94
CA LYS A 80 -26.70 32.75 -9.07
C LYS A 80 -26.16 31.44 -8.50
N ALA A 81 -25.35 30.71 -9.26
CA ALA A 81 -24.82 29.41 -8.84
C ALA A 81 -23.60 29.53 -7.90
N LEU A 82 -22.76 30.56 -8.08
CA LEU A 82 -21.48 30.72 -7.42
C LEU A 82 -21.55 30.76 -5.87
N PRO A 83 -22.51 31.43 -5.22
CA PRO A 83 -22.62 31.42 -3.77
C PRO A 83 -22.79 30.00 -3.22
N THR A 84 -23.69 29.21 -3.82
CA THR A 84 -23.94 27.83 -3.40
C THR A 84 -22.73 26.93 -3.66
N LEU A 85 -22.06 27.08 -4.82
CA LEU A 85 -20.84 26.33 -5.11
C LEU A 85 -19.74 26.59 -4.05
N ARG A 86 -19.56 27.85 -3.63
CA ARG A 86 -18.58 28.21 -2.60
C ARG A 86 -18.95 27.63 -1.24
N THR A 87 -20.23 27.61 -0.87
CA THR A 87 -20.69 26.96 0.36
C THR A 87 -20.37 25.47 0.37
N GLU A 88 -20.58 24.77 -0.75
CA GLU A 88 -20.25 23.34 -0.83
C GLU A 88 -18.74 23.09 -0.68
N VAL A 89 -17.89 23.87 -1.35
CA VAL A 89 -16.43 23.75 -1.22
C VAL A 89 -15.96 24.02 0.21
N VAL A 90 -16.56 24.98 0.93
CA VAL A 90 -16.22 25.25 2.34
C VAL A 90 -16.71 24.14 3.26
N THR A 91 -17.81 23.46 2.92
CA THR A 91 -18.40 22.38 3.74
C THR A 91 -17.58 21.09 3.66
N HIS A 92 -16.92 20.82 2.53
CA HIS A 92 -16.10 19.64 2.33
C HIS A 92 -14.63 20.03 2.18
N SER A 93 -13.84 19.89 3.24
CA SER A 93 -12.41 20.27 3.25
C SER A 93 -11.55 19.55 2.19
N THR A 94 -12.04 18.42 1.68
CA THR A 94 -11.40 17.64 0.64
C THR A 94 -11.62 18.22 -0.77
N LEU A 95 -12.66 19.04 -0.96
CA LEU A 95 -12.88 19.77 -2.19
C LEU A 95 -11.95 20.99 -2.24
N ARG A 96 -11.25 21.12 -3.36
CA ARG A 96 -10.48 22.32 -3.67
C ARG A 96 -11.27 23.29 -4.52
N SER A 97 -12.01 22.78 -5.49
CA SER A 97 -12.78 23.59 -6.44
C SER A 97 -13.94 22.79 -7.02
N LEU A 98 -15.03 23.49 -7.30
CA LEU A 98 -16.14 22.99 -8.11
C LEU A 98 -16.27 23.86 -9.36
N VAL A 99 -16.46 23.22 -10.50
CA VAL A 99 -16.59 23.88 -11.80
C VAL A 99 -17.82 23.35 -12.50
N LEU A 100 -18.73 24.23 -12.87
CA LEU A 100 -19.89 23.90 -13.68
C LEU A 100 -19.53 23.95 -15.16
N VAL A 101 -19.95 22.93 -15.89
CA VAL A 101 -19.70 22.73 -17.31
C VAL A 101 -21.03 22.77 -18.05
N ARG A 102 -21.06 23.51 -19.17
CA ARG A 102 -22.18 23.54 -20.10
C ARG A 102 -21.62 23.38 -21.51
N GLU A 103 -22.09 22.39 -22.25
CA GLU A 103 -21.64 22.11 -23.63
C GLU A 103 -20.09 22.00 -23.74
N ASN A 104 -19.46 21.27 -22.80
CA ASN A 104 -17.99 21.15 -22.67
C ASN A 104 -17.23 22.47 -22.43
N ARG A 105 -17.90 23.51 -21.94
CA ARG A 105 -17.26 24.75 -21.48
C ARG A 105 -17.42 24.88 -19.98
N ALA A 106 -16.30 24.99 -19.27
CA ALA A 106 -16.27 25.38 -17.87
C ALA A 106 -16.70 26.84 -17.80
N TYR A 107 -17.95 27.07 -17.41
CA TYR A 107 -18.55 28.40 -17.46
C TYR A 107 -18.51 29.12 -16.10
N CYS A 108 -18.47 28.37 -15.00
CA CYS A 108 -18.44 28.90 -13.64
C CYS A 108 -17.53 28.05 -12.77
N SER A 109 -16.64 28.67 -12.01
CA SER A 109 -15.75 28.00 -11.05
C SER A 109 -15.74 28.72 -9.71
N THR A 110 -15.55 27.99 -8.61
CA THR A 110 -15.46 28.61 -7.28
C THR A 110 -14.25 29.53 -7.13
N VAL A 111 -13.16 29.21 -7.83
CA VAL A 111 -11.89 29.93 -7.79
C VAL A 111 -11.90 31.18 -8.68
N HIS A 112 -12.21 31.03 -9.97
CA HIS A 112 -12.10 32.13 -10.95
C HIS A 112 -13.43 32.82 -11.23
N GLY A 113 -14.56 32.28 -10.75
CA GLY A 113 -15.89 32.77 -11.09
C GLY A 113 -16.25 32.41 -12.53
N GLU A 114 -16.87 33.36 -13.23
CA GLU A 114 -17.28 33.17 -14.62
C GLU A 114 -16.06 33.07 -15.55
N SER A 115 -16.05 32.03 -16.37
CA SER A 115 -15.02 31.79 -17.39
C SER A 115 -15.66 31.08 -18.58
N GLN A 116 -14.95 30.86 -19.69
CA GLN A 116 -15.45 30.02 -20.78
C GLN A 116 -14.35 29.09 -21.28
N LEU A 117 -13.64 28.47 -20.34
CA LEU A 117 -12.54 27.59 -20.67
C LEU A 117 -13.08 26.31 -21.32
N LEU A 118 -12.52 25.93 -22.46
CA LEU A 118 -12.84 24.66 -23.10
C LEU A 118 -12.36 23.53 -22.20
N VAL A 119 -13.29 22.67 -21.78
CA VAL A 119 -12.97 21.44 -21.07
C VAL A 119 -12.69 20.39 -22.13
N ASN A 120 -11.42 20.04 -22.32
CA ASN A 120 -11.07 18.95 -23.19
C ASN A 120 -11.57 17.63 -22.56
N PRO A 121 -12.46 16.88 -23.23
CA PRO A 121 -12.91 15.59 -22.72
C PRO A 121 -11.81 14.50 -22.75
N GLY A 122 -10.68 14.75 -23.43
CA GLY A 122 -9.58 13.82 -23.59
C GLY A 122 -8.69 13.66 -22.34
N HIS A 123 -8.27 12.42 -22.10
CA HIS A 123 -7.45 11.91 -20.99
C HIS A 123 -8.14 11.80 -19.63
N TYR A 124 -9.45 11.54 -19.59
CA TYR A 124 -10.09 11.03 -18.37
C TYR A 124 -10.11 9.50 -18.40
N PHE A 125 -9.47 8.91 -17.40
CA PHE A 125 -9.63 7.50 -17.06
C PHE A 125 -11.11 7.19 -16.78
N ASN A 126 -11.64 6.20 -17.49
CA ASN A 126 -13.08 5.84 -17.49
C ASN A 126 -14.02 7.03 -17.71
N GLN A 127 -13.58 8.08 -18.41
CA GLN A 127 -14.31 9.34 -18.63
C GLN A 127 -14.70 10.12 -17.35
N ARG A 128 -14.20 9.70 -16.18
CA ARG A 128 -14.59 10.24 -14.87
C ARG A 128 -13.41 10.78 -14.08
N LEU A 129 -12.27 10.11 -14.09
CA LEU A 129 -11.13 10.45 -13.25
C LEU A 129 -9.99 10.94 -14.12
N ARG A 130 -9.27 11.95 -13.66
CA ARG A 130 -8.00 12.35 -14.26
C ARG A 130 -7.07 12.81 -13.17
N LEU A 131 -5.82 12.38 -13.25
CA LEU A 131 -4.80 12.76 -12.32
C LEU A 131 -3.77 13.59 -13.06
N GLU A 132 -3.54 14.82 -12.61
CA GLU A 132 -2.53 15.70 -13.21
C GLU A 132 -1.46 16.05 -12.19
N ALA A 133 -0.23 16.21 -12.69
CA ALA A 133 0.86 16.73 -11.89
C ALA A 133 0.55 18.16 -11.44
N GLY A 134 1.29 18.64 -10.43
CA GLY A 134 1.18 20.01 -9.97
C GLY A 134 1.29 21.01 -11.13
N ASN A 135 0.60 22.14 -10.99
CA ASN A 135 0.59 23.23 -11.96
C ASN A 135 1.24 24.47 -11.35
N ASP A 136 1.38 25.56 -12.12
CA ASP A 136 2.02 26.81 -11.65
C ASP A 136 1.37 27.40 -10.37
N VAL A 137 0.12 27.01 -10.08
CA VAL A 137 -0.64 27.45 -8.90
C VAL A 137 -0.42 26.51 -7.69
N THR A 138 -0.09 25.25 -7.94
CA THR A 138 0.22 24.23 -6.92
C THR A 138 1.30 23.29 -7.46
N PRO A 139 2.56 23.74 -7.46
CA PRO A 139 3.65 22.93 -7.99
C PRO A 139 3.92 21.70 -7.11
N ASP A 140 3.61 21.80 -5.81
CA ASP A 140 3.97 20.79 -4.80
C ASP A 140 2.95 19.66 -4.65
N SER A 141 1.80 19.70 -5.34
CA SER A 141 0.78 18.66 -5.22
C SER A 141 0.03 18.34 -6.52
N ALA A 142 -0.14 17.05 -6.77
CA ALA A 142 -0.98 16.56 -7.86
C ALA A 142 -2.47 16.88 -7.60
N ILE A 143 -3.23 17.00 -8.67
CA ILE A 143 -4.66 17.33 -8.62
C ILE A 143 -5.46 16.16 -9.17
N LEU A 144 -6.42 15.69 -8.38
CA LEU A 144 -7.42 14.72 -8.80
C LEU A 144 -8.65 15.46 -9.34
N TYR A 145 -8.99 15.20 -10.59
CA TYR A 145 -10.19 15.68 -11.24
C TYR A 145 -11.22 14.57 -11.30
N TYR A 146 -12.40 14.85 -10.75
CA TYR A 146 -13.59 14.03 -10.90
C TYR A 146 -14.58 14.73 -11.83
N ARG A 147 -15.04 14.02 -12.86
CA ARG A 147 -15.98 14.50 -13.86
C ARG A 147 -17.31 13.76 -13.74
N LEU A 148 -18.36 14.54 -13.50
CA LEU A 148 -19.75 14.12 -13.63
C LEU A 148 -20.35 14.82 -14.87
N GLN A 149 -20.93 14.06 -15.78
CA GLN A 149 -21.47 14.61 -17.03
C GLN A 149 -22.89 14.10 -17.27
N GLU A 150 -23.84 15.02 -17.41
CA GLU A 150 -25.22 14.77 -17.85
C GLU A 150 -25.57 15.78 -18.94
N TYR A 151 -25.35 15.41 -20.21
CA TYR A 151 -25.45 16.34 -21.33
C TYR A 151 -26.80 17.10 -21.33
N PRO A 152 -26.79 18.45 -21.48
CA PRO A 152 -25.67 19.31 -21.87
C PRO A 152 -24.80 19.81 -20.70
N PHE A 153 -25.11 19.42 -19.46
CA PHE A 153 -24.47 19.92 -18.25
C PHE A 153 -23.42 18.95 -17.70
N GLY A 154 -22.54 19.46 -16.86
CA GLY A 154 -21.57 18.66 -16.13
C GLY A 154 -20.97 19.42 -14.97
N VAL A 155 -20.25 18.70 -14.13
CA VAL A 155 -19.53 19.23 -12.99
C VAL A 155 -18.14 18.61 -12.95
N LEU A 156 -17.13 19.44 -12.72
CA LEU A 156 -15.79 19.01 -12.37
C LEU A 156 -15.55 19.32 -10.90
N ALA A 157 -15.30 18.29 -10.11
CA ALA A 157 -14.84 18.42 -8.74
C ALA A 157 -13.34 18.16 -8.68
N LEU A 158 -12.59 19.11 -8.12
CA LEU A 158 -11.15 19.02 -7.99
C LEU A 158 -10.80 18.79 -6.54
N SER A 159 -9.87 17.87 -6.30
CA SER A 159 -9.28 17.61 -4.99
C SER A 159 -7.76 17.63 -5.05
N ASP A 160 -7.15 17.93 -3.91
CA ASP A 160 -5.71 17.86 -3.74
C ASP A 160 -5.28 16.43 -3.40
N ALA A 161 -4.42 15.86 -4.25
CA ALA A 161 -3.92 14.51 -4.06
C ALA A 161 -2.97 14.36 -2.86
N ARG A 162 -2.63 15.44 -2.14
CA ARG A 162 -1.96 15.34 -0.82
C ARG A 162 -2.72 14.44 0.14
N HIS A 163 -4.05 14.39 0.08
CA HIS A 163 -4.83 13.46 0.88
C HIS A 163 -4.54 12.00 0.51
N LEU A 164 -4.43 11.70 -0.79
CA LEU A 164 -4.01 10.38 -1.26
C LEU A 164 -2.60 10.05 -0.81
N GLN A 165 -1.65 10.98 -0.97
CA GLN A 165 -0.28 10.78 -0.47
C GLN A 165 -0.24 10.55 1.04
N GLN A 166 -1.06 11.25 1.82
CA GLN A 166 -1.15 11.03 3.27
C GLN A 166 -1.70 9.64 3.61
N VAL A 167 -2.71 9.17 2.89
CA VAL A 167 -3.24 7.80 3.05
C VAL A 167 -2.14 6.78 2.77
N ILE A 168 -1.44 6.92 1.64
CA ILE A 168 -0.34 6.03 1.25
C ILE A 168 0.80 6.08 2.28
N ARG A 169 1.13 7.25 2.83
CA ARG A 169 2.17 7.43 3.87
C ARG A 169 1.76 6.93 5.25
N ALA A 170 0.49 7.03 5.61
CA ALA A 170 -0.02 6.63 6.93
C ALA A 170 0.04 5.11 7.09
N ILE A 171 -0.12 4.39 5.99
CA ILE A 171 0.06 2.95 5.93
C ILE A 171 1.56 2.66 5.98
N LYS A 172 1.97 1.80 6.92
CA LYS A 172 3.37 1.52 7.31
C LYS A 172 4.37 1.73 6.16
N ALA A 173 5.38 2.55 6.42
CA ALA A 173 6.43 2.99 5.47
C ALA A 173 7.17 1.86 4.74
N ASP A 174 7.04 0.62 5.20
CA ASP A 174 7.66 -0.55 4.64
C ASP A 174 6.95 -1.13 3.41
N VAL A 175 5.64 -0.87 3.25
CA VAL A 175 4.86 -1.34 2.10
C VAL A 175 4.98 -0.32 0.98
N THR A 176 5.41 -0.78 -0.20
CA THR A 176 5.33 0.03 -1.42
C THR A 176 3.92 -0.04 -1.96
N LEU A 177 3.29 1.13 -2.08
CA LEU A 177 1.91 1.29 -2.56
C LEU A 177 1.91 2.14 -3.83
N LEU A 178 1.13 1.72 -4.81
CA LEU A 178 0.97 2.41 -6.09
C LEU A 178 -0.50 2.38 -6.53
N LEU A 179 -1.04 3.55 -6.86
CA LEU A 179 -2.35 3.68 -7.49
C LEU A 179 -2.17 3.78 -9.01
N GLU A 180 -2.96 3.00 -9.74
CA GLU A 180 -2.98 2.93 -11.20
C GLU A 180 -4.31 3.51 -11.70
N PHE A 181 -4.23 4.63 -12.43
CA PHE A 181 -5.35 5.32 -13.08
C PHE A 181 -5.17 5.25 -14.60
N GLY A 182 -5.35 4.05 -15.17
CA GLY A 182 -5.09 3.82 -16.59
C GLY A 182 -3.59 3.88 -16.87
N ASP A 183 -3.14 4.88 -17.63
CA ASP A 183 -1.72 5.06 -17.95
C ASP A 183 -0.98 5.93 -16.91
N ASP A 184 -1.72 6.57 -15.99
CA ASP A 184 -1.16 7.41 -14.93
C ASP A 184 -0.95 6.60 -13.65
N TYR A 185 0.23 6.72 -13.04
CA TYR A 185 0.57 6.05 -11.78
C TYR A 185 0.85 7.05 -10.67
N MET A 186 0.43 6.76 -9.44
CA MET A 186 0.69 7.59 -8.27
C MET A 186 1.30 6.78 -7.13
N ALA A 187 2.47 7.22 -6.67
CA ALA A 187 3.18 6.70 -5.51
C ALA A 187 3.24 7.75 -4.37
N VAL A 188 3.96 7.44 -3.29
CA VAL A 188 4.13 8.28 -2.09
C VAL A 188 4.71 9.67 -2.39
N ASP A 189 5.56 9.75 -3.41
CA ASP A 189 6.32 10.92 -3.84
C ASP A 189 5.63 11.73 -4.94
N GLY A 190 4.57 11.21 -5.56
CA GLY A 190 3.79 11.91 -6.57
C GLY A 190 3.36 11.03 -7.73
N ILE A 191 3.14 11.66 -8.88
CA ILE A 191 2.85 10.96 -10.13
C ILE A 191 4.16 10.39 -10.66
N VAL A 192 4.13 9.10 -11.02
CA VAL A 192 5.28 8.38 -11.55
C VAL A 192 5.08 8.19 -13.05
N ASP A 193 6.03 8.68 -13.84
CA ASP A 193 5.96 8.62 -15.29
C ASP A 193 6.49 7.25 -15.77
N GLY A 194 5.59 6.36 -16.22
CA GLY A 194 5.87 5.11 -16.94
C GLY A 194 6.70 4.02 -16.23
N SER A 195 7.37 4.29 -15.10
CA SER A 195 8.16 3.32 -14.35
C SER A 195 7.45 2.90 -13.06
N VAL A 196 6.52 1.96 -13.18
CA VAL A 196 5.89 1.26 -12.06
C VAL A 196 6.99 0.77 -11.09
N PRO A 197 6.97 1.15 -9.79
CA PRO A 197 7.89 0.61 -8.79
C PRO A 197 7.88 -0.92 -8.83
N GLU A 198 9.05 -1.55 -8.77
CA GLU A 198 9.15 -3.00 -8.81
C GLU A 198 8.57 -3.65 -7.55
N HIS A 199 7.30 -4.08 -7.63
CA HIS A 199 6.62 -4.89 -6.62
C HIS A 199 7.02 -6.37 -6.79
N ARG A 200 8.29 -6.73 -6.52
CA ARG A 200 8.76 -8.11 -6.76
C ARG A 200 8.37 -9.12 -5.68
N GLU A 201 8.10 -8.68 -4.45
CA GLU A 201 7.82 -9.57 -3.32
C GLU A 201 6.45 -9.29 -2.70
N GLN A 202 5.68 -10.37 -2.43
CA GLN A 202 4.31 -10.36 -1.88
C GLN A 202 3.38 -9.32 -2.55
N HIS A 203 3.41 -9.28 -3.88
CA HIS A 203 2.58 -8.36 -4.67
C HIS A 203 1.11 -8.77 -4.63
N VAL A 204 0.27 -7.83 -4.20
CA VAL A 204 -1.19 -7.92 -4.28
C VAL A 204 -1.74 -6.77 -5.10
N ARG A 205 -2.80 -7.05 -5.87
CA ARG A 205 -3.50 -6.07 -6.70
C ARG A 205 -5.00 -6.20 -6.51
N ALA A 206 -5.68 -5.06 -6.43
CA ALA A 206 -7.14 -5.00 -6.36
C ALA A 206 -7.66 -3.82 -7.15
N MET A 207 -8.89 -3.98 -7.66
CA MET A 207 -9.59 -2.98 -8.47
C MET A 207 -10.69 -2.33 -7.64
N SER A 208 -10.82 -1.01 -7.71
CA SER A 208 -11.93 -0.25 -7.14
C SER A 208 -13.19 -0.31 -8.02
N GLU A 209 -14.34 0.02 -7.45
CA GLU A 209 -15.58 0.28 -8.18
C GLU A 209 -15.49 1.46 -9.17
N TYR A 210 -14.58 2.41 -8.92
CA TYR A 210 -14.26 3.51 -9.82
C TYR A 210 -13.31 3.10 -10.96
N GLY A 211 -12.86 1.84 -10.94
CA GLY A 211 -12.07 1.20 -11.98
C GLY A 211 -10.56 1.46 -11.92
N TYR A 212 -10.07 2.23 -10.96
CA TYR A 212 -8.62 2.36 -10.72
C TYR A 212 -8.12 1.13 -9.94
N ALA A 213 -6.84 0.81 -10.06
CA ALA A 213 -6.24 -0.30 -9.34
C ALA A 213 -5.26 0.19 -8.26
N VAL A 214 -5.12 -0.63 -7.21
CA VAL A 214 -4.11 -0.43 -6.17
C VAL A 214 -3.18 -1.63 -6.17
N HIS A 215 -1.89 -1.36 -6.17
CA HIS A 215 -0.83 -2.32 -6.04
C HIS A 215 -0.17 -2.12 -4.68
N ALA A 216 0.05 -3.22 -3.96
CA ALA A 216 0.82 -3.22 -2.73
C ALA A 216 1.84 -4.34 -2.76
N GLY A 217 3.03 -4.11 -2.22
CA GLY A 217 4.09 -5.12 -2.17
C GLY A 217 5.38 -4.56 -1.58
N TYR A 218 6.45 -5.34 -1.69
CA TYR A 218 7.75 -4.99 -1.13
C TYR A 218 8.84 -4.95 -2.23
N PRO A 219 9.85 -4.08 -2.07
CA PRO A 219 11.01 -4.07 -2.95
C PRO A 219 11.83 -5.36 -2.77
N ALA A 220 12.58 -5.73 -3.80
CA ALA A 220 13.41 -6.93 -3.77
C ALA A 220 14.40 -6.93 -2.59
N GLY A 221 14.51 -8.05 -1.89
CA GLY A 221 15.41 -8.23 -0.74
C GLY A 221 14.85 -7.73 0.59
N TYR A 222 13.65 -7.14 0.61
CA TYR A 222 13.01 -6.70 1.86
C TYR A 222 12.72 -7.89 2.78
N THR A 223 12.15 -8.98 2.25
CA THR A 223 11.85 -10.19 3.04
C THR A 223 13.11 -10.77 3.69
N TRP A 224 14.25 -10.75 2.98
CA TRP A 224 15.52 -11.25 3.51
C TRP A 224 16.08 -10.37 4.63
N ASN A 225 16.02 -9.05 4.47
CA ASN A 225 16.47 -8.12 5.52
C ASN A 225 15.60 -8.22 6.77
N GLU A 226 14.29 -8.34 6.60
CA GLU A 226 13.32 -8.47 7.70
C GLU A 226 13.43 -9.82 8.42
N THR A 227 13.65 -10.92 7.68
CA THR A 227 13.93 -12.24 8.28
C THR A 227 15.24 -12.23 9.06
N LEU A 228 16.30 -11.58 8.56
CA LEU A 228 17.57 -11.48 9.27
C LEU A 228 17.45 -10.64 10.55
N ALA A 229 16.69 -9.54 10.51
CA ALA A 229 16.41 -8.71 11.67
C ALA A 229 15.62 -9.49 12.75
N ASN A 230 14.55 -10.19 12.35
CA ASN A 230 13.76 -11.01 13.25
C ASN A 230 14.54 -12.22 13.78
N ALA A 231 15.35 -12.87 12.95
CA ALA A 231 16.21 -13.98 13.37
C ALA A 231 17.23 -13.53 14.43
N ARG A 232 17.81 -12.33 14.32
CA ARG A 232 18.71 -11.76 15.34
C ARG A 232 18.00 -11.53 16.68
N ALA A 233 16.76 -11.06 16.66
CA ALA A 233 15.98 -10.85 17.87
C ALA A 233 15.65 -12.17 18.59
N VAL A 234 15.38 -13.24 17.83
CA VAL A 234 15.00 -14.55 18.37
C VAL A 234 16.22 -15.44 18.67
N ALA A 235 17.39 -15.15 18.09
CA ALA A 235 18.64 -15.89 18.26
C ALA A 235 19.01 -16.27 19.71
N PRO A 236 19.01 -15.36 20.71
CA PRO A 236 19.39 -15.73 22.08
C PRO A 236 18.46 -16.79 22.68
N SER A 237 17.15 -16.73 22.38
CA SER A 237 16.18 -17.71 22.88
C SER A 237 16.37 -19.09 22.25
N VAL A 238 16.62 -19.13 20.93
CA VAL A 238 16.84 -20.38 20.18
C VAL A 238 18.16 -21.03 20.59
N LEU A 239 19.21 -20.23 20.81
CA LEU A 239 20.49 -20.73 21.33
C LEU A 239 20.35 -21.34 22.72
N LEU A 240 19.57 -20.70 23.60
CA LEU A 240 19.32 -21.22 24.95
C LEU A 240 18.58 -22.56 24.91
N VAL A 241 17.54 -22.68 24.08
CA VAL A 241 16.81 -23.95 23.87
C VAL A 241 17.71 -25.03 23.27
N GLY A 242 18.53 -24.68 22.27
CA GLY A 242 19.51 -25.59 21.67
C GLY A 242 20.54 -26.09 22.69
N LEU A 243 21.03 -25.20 23.57
CA LEU A 243 21.96 -25.55 24.64
C LEU A 243 21.31 -26.51 25.65
N LEU A 244 20.10 -26.20 26.13
CA LEU A 244 19.39 -27.01 27.11
C LEU A 244 19.07 -28.41 26.57
N THR A 245 18.64 -28.51 25.31
CA THR A 245 18.36 -29.80 24.66
C THR A 245 19.62 -30.64 24.47
N ALA A 246 20.75 -30.01 24.09
CA ALA A 246 22.04 -30.69 24.00
C ALA A 246 22.54 -31.20 25.37
N ILE A 247 22.42 -30.38 26.42
CA ILE A 247 22.78 -30.77 27.79
C ILE A 247 21.92 -31.95 28.27
N ALA A 248 20.61 -31.89 28.05
CA ALA A 248 19.69 -32.97 28.45
C ALA A 248 19.99 -34.28 27.71
N ALA A 249 20.24 -34.23 26.40
CA ALA A 249 20.60 -35.40 25.60
C ALA A 249 21.94 -36.01 26.04
N TYR A 250 22.94 -35.17 26.31
CA TYR A 250 24.22 -35.61 26.87
C TYR A 250 24.03 -36.30 28.22
N TRP A 251 23.23 -35.72 29.11
CA TRP A 251 22.99 -36.27 30.44
C TRP A 251 22.24 -37.62 30.38
N ALA A 252 21.28 -37.77 29.48
CA ALA A 252 20.54 -39.02 29.26
C ALA A 252 21.47 -40.16 28.79
N MET A 253 22.36 -39.88 27.84
CA MET A 253 23.36 -40.87 27.37
C MET A 253 24.39 -41.21 28.45
N PHE A 254 24.85 -40.22 29.22
CA PHE A 254 25.79 -40.46 30.32
C PHE A 254 25.17 -41.32 31.44
N ARG A 255 23.86 -41.18 31.68
CA ARG A 255 23.12 -41.99 32.65
C ARG A 255 22.95 -43.45 32.19
N GLN A 256 22.76 -43.70 30.90
CA GLN A 256 22.73 -45.05 30.33
C GLN A 256 24.08 -45.76 30.43
N ARG A 257 25.21 -45.03 30.37
CA ARG A 257 26.56 -45.61 30.59
C ARG A 257 26.85 -46.07 32.02
N ARG A 258 26.06 -45.63 33.02
CA ARG A 258 26.23 -46.01 34.44
C ARG A 258 25.35 -47.19 34.88
N ARG A 259 24.44 -47.66 34.03
CA ARG A 259 23.70 -48.91 34.22
C ARG A 259 24.38 -50.03 33.43
#